data_AF-A0A0Q4Q4S1-F1
#
_entry.id   AF-A0A0Q4Q4S1-F1
#
_cell.length_a   1.000
_cell.length_b   1.000
_cell.length_c   1.000
_cell.angle_alpha   90.00
_cell.angle_beta   90.00
_cell.angle_gamma   90.00
#
_symmetry.space_group_name_H-M   'P 1'
#
loop_
_entity.id
_entity.type
_entity.pdbx_description
1 polymer ?
#
loop_
_entity_poly.entity_id
_entity_poly.type
_entity_poly.pdbx_seq_one_letter_code
_entity_poly.pdbx_strand_id
1 'polypeptide(L)'
;MSSITESAKAWLSIGGRIWIGPDNRLGSMISADRLFSLKLSDEEAERRMAISRAYNVTEDEHAATVATLVREYGQPTANCFILWQEA
;
A
#
# COMPACT_ATOMS: atom_id res chain seq x y z
N MET A 1 2.21 -5.59 -18.18
CA MET A 1 2.04 -4.48 -17.23
C MET A 1 1.36 -5.07 -16.01
N SER A 2 1.98 -4.96 -14.83
CA SER A 2 1.32 -5.30 -13.56
C SER A 2 0.09 -4.42 -13.43
N SER A 3 -1.08 -5.00 -13.21
CA SER A 3 -2.31 -4.25 -12.96
C SER A 3 -2.16 -3.44 -11.65
N ILE A 4 -2.87 -2.32 -11.53
CA ILE A 4 -2.91 -1.50 -10.30
C ILE A 4 -3.25 -2.38 -9.08
N THR A 5 -4.12 -3.38 -9.28
CA THR A 5 -4.49 -4.37 -8.27
C THR A 5 -3.31 -5.26 -7.85
N GLU A 6 -2.45 -5.67 -8.77
CA GLU A 6 -1.23 -6.44 -8.46
C GLU A 6 -0.23 -5.58 -7.70
N SER A 7 -0.03 -4.32 -8.10
CA SER A 7 0.83 -3.37 -7.36
C SER A 7 0.31 -3.12 -5.94
N ALA A 8 -1.01 -2.92 -5.78
CA ALA A 8 -1.63 -2.74 -4.47
C ALA A 8 -1.51 -4.01 -3.60
N LYS A 9 -1.72 -5.20 -4.17
CA LYS A 9 -1.51 -6.48 -3.46
C LYS A 9 -0.05 -6.67 -3.04
N ALA A 10 0.90 -6.33 -3.90
CA ALA A 10 2.32 -6.41 -3.56
C ALA A 10 2.67 -5.47 -2.40
N TRP A 11 2.17 -4.23 -2.42
CA TRP A 11 2.33 -3.27 -1.33
C TRP A 11 1.78 -3.78 0.00
N LEU A 12 0.56 -4.31 -0.01
CA LEU A 12 -0.06 -4.90 1.18
C LEU A 12 0.74 -6.10 1.71
N SER A 13 1.28 -6.94 0.82
CA SER A 13 2.04 -8.15 1.21
C SER A 13 3.30 -7.87 2.01
N ILE A 14 3.87 -6.66 1.89
CA ILE A 14 5.04 -6.23 2.66
C ILE A 14 4.65 -5.45 3.93
N GLY A 15 3.35 -5.39 4.25
CA GLY A 15 2.80 -4.68 5.40
C GLY A 15 2.48 -3.21 5.15
N GLY A 16 2.41 -2.80 3.88
CA GLY A 16 1.89 -1.51 3.48
C GLY A 16 0.40 -1.36 3.80
N ARG A 17 -0.04 -0.12 4.00
CA ARG A 17 -1.44 0.25 4.24
C ARG A 17 -1.85 1.32 3.24
N ILE A 18 -3.14 1.34 2.89
CA ILE A 18 -3.74 2.35 2.00
C ILE A 18 -5.03 2.84 2.65
N TRP A 19 -5.25 4.14 2.68
CA TRP A 19 -6.48 4.73 3.22
C TRP A 19 -6.98 5.92 2.41
N ILE A 20 -8.27 6.23 2.56
CA ILE A 20 -8.87 7.47 2.11
C ILE A 20 -9.27 8.28 3.34
N GLY A 21 -8.65 9.44 3.49
CA GLY A 21 -8.95 10.39 4.57
C GLY A 21 -10.32 11.05 4.44
N PRO A 22 -10.77 11.77 5.48
CA PRO A 22 -12.07 12.45 5.49
C PRO A 22 -12.18 13.57 4.43
N ASP A 23 -11.05 14.07 3.94
CA ASP A 23 -10.92 15.04 2.85
C ASP A 23 -10.86 14.38 1.45
N ASN A 24 -11.18 13.09 1.36
CA ASN A 24 -11.06 12.26 0.15
C ASN A 24 -9.63 12.15 -0.41
N ARG A 25 -8.59 12.49 0.37
CA ARG A 25 -7.21 12.29 -0.05
C ARG A 25 -6.79 10.85 0.18
N LEU A 26 -6.17 10.27 -0.84
CA LEU A 26 -5.52 8.99 -0.76
C LEU A 26 -4.19 9.13 0.00
N GLY A 27 -3.88 8.14 0.82
CA GLY A 27 -2.57 8.03 1.45
C GLY A 27 -2.16 6.58 1.63
N SER A 28 -0.85 6.37 1.73
CA SER A 28 -0.23 5.08 1.96
C SER A 28 0.89 5.17 3.01
N MET A 29 1.10 4.11 3.79
CA MET A 29 2.17 4.03 4.80
C MET A 29 2.67 2.62 4.96
N ILE A 30 3.94 2.49 5.29
CA ILE A 30 4.57 1.26 5.76
C ILE A 30 5.47 1.60 6.94
N SER A 31 5.53 0.72 7.93
CA SER A 31 6.48 0.89 9.02
C SER A 31 7.91 0.73 8.50
N ALA A 32 8.80 1.64 8.89
CA ALA A 32 10.23 1.52 8.59
C ALA A 32 10.82 0.20 9.10
N ASP A 33 10.35 -0.31 10.25
CA ASP A 33 10.77 -1.62 10.77
C ASP A 33 10.34 -2.76 9.85
N ARG A 34 9.18 -2.65 9.19
CA ARG A 34 8.76 -3.64 8.18
C ARG A 34 9.53 -3.50 6.88
N LEU A 35 10.14 -2.34 6.61
CA LEU A 35 10.91 -2.11 5.39
C LEU A 35 12.41 -2.43 5.56
N PHE A 36 12.99 -2.15 6.73
CA PHE A 36 14.44 -2.13 6.98
C PHE A 36 14.90 -2.90 8.23
N SER A 37 14.12 -3.85 8.74
CA SER A 37 14.50 -4.63 9.93
C SER A 37 15.86 -5.34 9.75
N LEU A 38 16.72 -5.24 10.77
CA LEU A 38 18.02 -5.93 10.87
C LEU A 38 17.90 -7.47 10.84
N LYS A 39 16.69 -8.02 10.91
CA LYS A 39 16.41 -9.46 10.78
C LYS A 39 16.15 -9.90 9.33
N LEU A 40 15.99 -8.98 8.40
CA LEU A 40 15.82 -9.30 6.98
C LEU A 40 17.18 -9.56 6.33
N SER A 41 17.23 -10.46 5.36
CA SER A 41 18.36 -10.52 4.44
C SER A 41 18.38 -9.30 3.53
N ASP A 42 19.55 -8.96 2.98
CA ASP A 42 19.70 -7.85 2.04
C ASP A 42 18.78 -8.02 0.83
N GLU A 43 18.67 -9.25 0.30
CA GLU A 43 17.77 -9.57 -0.82
C GLU A 43 16.29 -9.27 -0.50
N GLU A 44 15.84 -9.58 0.71
CA GLU A 44 14.46 -9.33 1.13
C GLU A 44 14.20 -7.83 1.37
N ALA A 45 15.18 -7.11 1.94
CA ALA A 45 15.10 -5.66 2.09
C ALA A 45 15.02 -4.97 0.71
N GLU A 46 15.87 -5.38 -0.23
CA GLU A 46 15.83 -4.87 -1.61
C GLU A 46 14.51 -5.17 -2.32
N ARG A 47 13.98 -6.39 -2.15
CA ARG A 47 12.66 -6.76 -2.69
C ARG A 47 11.54 -5.86 -2.16
N ARG A 48 11.50 -5.60 -0.85
CA ARG A 48 10.50 -4.71 -0.23
C ARG A 48 10.64 -3.27 -0.71
N MET A 49 11.87 -2.78 -0.83
CA MET A 49 12.13 -1.45 -1.41
C MET A 49 11.66 -1.35 -2.85
N ALA A 50 11.91 -2.37 -3.68
CA ALA A 50 11.45 -2.40 -5.06
C ALA A 50 9.91 -2.35 -5.16
N ILE A 51 9.21 -3.12 -4.32
CA ILE A 51 7.75 -3.09 -4.22
C ILE A 51 7.24 -1.71 -3.78
N SER A 52 7.85 -1.12 -2.75
CA SER A 52 7.47 0.22 -2.28
C SER A 52 7.62 1.28 -3.38
N ARG A 53 8.73 1.26 -4.11
CA ARG A 53 8.95 2.18 -5.24
C ARG A 53 7.92 1.97 -6.35
N ALA A 54 7.66 0.72 -6.73
CA ALA A 54 6.69 0.40 -7.78
C ALA A 54 5.28 0.83 -7.40
N TYR A 55 4.89 0.66 -6.14
CA TYR A 55 3.59 1.09 -5.64
C TYR A 55 3.46 2.62 -5.64
N ASN A 56 4.45 3.37 -5.15
CA ASN A 56 4.39 4.83 -5.13
C ASN A 56 4.21 5.42 -6.54
N VAL A 57 4.93 4.89 -7.55
CA VAL A 57 4.74 5.30 -8.95
C VAL A 57 3.32 4.99 -9.44
N THR A 58 2.80 3.79 -9.12
CA THR A 58 1.43 3.39 -9.49
C THR A 58 0.38 4.27 -8.81
N GLU A 59 0.58 4.62 -7.54
CA GLU A 59 -0.33 5.46 -6.76
C GLU A 59 -0.43 6.86 -7.38
N ASP A 60 0.72 7.46 -7.73
CA ASP A 60 0.76 8.79 -8.36
C ASP A 60 0.07 8.80 -9.74
N GLU A 61 0.29 7.76 -10.56
CA GLU A 61 -0.31 7.64 -11.90
C GLU A 61 -1.81 7.31 -11.87
N HIS A 62 -2.28 6.64 -10.82
CA HIS A 62 -3.61 6.02 -10.78
C HIS A 62 -4.40 6.27 -9.48
N ALA A 63 -4.15 7.38 -8.80
CA ALA A 63 -4.76 7.72 -7.51
C ALA A 63 -6.29 7.55 -7.48
N ALA A 64 -7.00 7.93 -8.55
CA ALA A 64 -8.45 7.78 -8.64
C ALA A 64 -8.89 6.30 -8.65
N THR A 65 -8.17 5.45 -9.39
CA THR A 65 -8.45 4.01 -9.46
C THR A 65 -8.15 3.34 -8.13
N VAL A 66 -7.03 3.70 -7.48
CA VAL A 66 -6.69 3.19 -6.14
C VAL A 66 -7.74 3.60 -5.12
N ALA A 67 -8.23 4.85 -5.17
CA ALA A 67 -9.31 5.29 -4.31
C ALA A 67 -10.61 4.49 -4.53
N THR A 68 -10.94 4.13 -5.77
CA THR A 68 -12.07 3.23 -6.05
C THR A 68 -11.86 1.86 -5.40
N LEU A 69 -10.68 1.27 -5.54
CA LEU A 69 -10.36 -0.02 -4.91
C LEU A 69 -10.46 0.05 -3.38
N VAL A 70 -9.98 1.11 -2.75
CA VAL A 70 -10.08 1.30 -1.29
C VAL A 70 -11.54 1.45 -0.85
N ARG A 71 -12.40 2.10 -1.64
CA ARG A 71 -13.85 2.18 -1.33
C ARG A 71 -14.57 0.85 -1.55
N GLU A 72 -14.16 0.07 -2.54
CA GLU A 72 -14.78 -1.22 -2.88
C GLU A 72 -14.37 -2.34 -1.91
N TYR A 73 -13.09 -2.38 -1.50
CA TYR A 73 -12.52 -3.48 -0.73
C TYR A 73 -12.06 -3.10 0.68
N GLY A 74 -11.99 -1.81 1.01
CA GLY A 74 -11.55 -1.32 2.32
C GLY A 74 -12.63 -1.44 3.39
N GLN A 75 -12.20 -1.51 4.65
CA GLN A 75 -13.10 -1.45 5.79
C GLN A 75 -13.35 0.02 6.18
N PRO A 76 -14.61 0.46 6.30
CA PRO A 76 -14.92 1.78 6.84
C PRO A 76 -14.56 1.83 8.33
N THR A 77 -13.93 2.92 8.73
CA THR A 77 -13.66 3.28 10.13
C THR A 77 -14.33 4.62 10.46
N ALA A 78 -14.23 5.08 11.71
CA ALA A 78 -14.90 6.31 12.16
C ALA A 78 -14.62 7.53 11.27
N ASN A 79 -13.42 7.64 10.66
CA ASN A 79 -13.00 8.82 9.89
C ASN A 79 -12.34 8.49 8.53
N CYS A 80 -12.26 7.23 8.11
CA CYS A 80 -11.59 6.86 6.87
C CYS A 80 -11.98 5.46 6.37
N PHE A 81 -11.74 5.19 5.08
CA PHE A 81 -11.71 3.83 4.55
C PHE A 81 -10.27 3.31 4.60
N ILE A 82 -10.05 2.15 5.20
CA ILE A 82 -8.71 1.55 5.30
C ILE A 82 -8.73 0.20 4.59
N LEU A 83 -7.85 0.04 3.61
CA LEU A 83 -7.53 -1.28 3.07
C LEU A 83 -6.46 -1.90 3.97
N TRP A 84 -6.88 -2.83 4.83
CA TRP A 84 -6.01 -3.59 5.71
C TRP A 84 -5.90 -5.01 5.15
N GLN A 85 -4.67 -5.46 4.87
CA GLN A 85 -4.39 -6.89 4.73
C GLN A 85 -3.54 -7.33 5.91
N GLU A 86 -4.19 -8.02 6.85
CA GLU A 86 -3.65 -9.06 7.74
C GLU A 86 -4.87 -9.71 8.42
N ALA A 87 -4.96 -11.04 8.54
CA ALA A 87 -3.91 -12.05 8.61
C ALA A 87 -3.45 -12.66 7.28
#